data_AF-A0A536BIX8-F1
#
_entry.id   AF-A0A536BIX8-F1
#
_cell.length_a   1.000
_cell.length_b   1.000
_cell.length_c   1.000
_cell.angle_alpha   90.00
_cell.angle_beta   90.00
_cell.angle_gamma   90.00
#
_symmetry.space_group_name_H-M   'P 1'
#
loop_
_entity.id
_entity.type
_entity.pdbx_description
1 polymer ?
#
loop_
_entity_poly.entity_id
_entity_poly.type
_entity_poly.pdbx_seq_one_letter_code
_entity_poly.pdbx_strand_id
1 'polypeptide(L)'
;MENAVAKGNAGDAELRALGHDLRTPLAVINGYAQLLSSEDLSAEQRARACELILEKCEELNAVIRRLLEPTDSGLQVPVPIEQTA
;
A
#
# COMPACT_ATOMS: atom_id res chain seq x y z
N MET A 1 -18.46 -28.73 8.56
CA MET A 1 -18.54 -27.70 7.51
C MET A 1 -18.40 -26.31 8.14
N GLU A 2 -17.32 -26.04 8.88
CA GLU A 2 -17.19 -24.81 9.68
C GLU A 2 -15.97 -23.95 9.28
N ASN A 3 -15.06 -24.49 8.46
CA ASN A 3 -13.78 -23.85 8.11
C ASN A 3 -13.80 -22.99 6.84
N ALA A 4 -14.90 -22.95 6.07
CA ALA A 4 -14.94 -22.23 4.79
C ALA A 4 -15.43 -20.78 4.93
N VAL A 5 -16.22 -20.46 5.97
CA VAL A 5 -16.84 -19.13 6.16
C VAL A 5 -15.85 -18.09 6.71
N ALA A 6 -14.85 -18.52 7.48
CA ALA A 6 -13.86 -17.61 8.09
C ALA A 6 -12.93 -16.94 7.05
N LYS A 7 -12.67 -17.60 5.91
CA LYS A 7 -11.73 -17.09 4.90
C LYS A 7 -12.32 -15.92 4.07
N GLY A 8 -13.64 -15.85 3.94
CA GLY A 8 -14.32 -14.75 3.22
C GLY A 8 -14.29 -13.41 3.95
N ASN A 9 -14.32 -13.42 5.28
CA ASN A 9 -14.40 -12.19 6.09
C ASN A 9 -13.02 -11.54 6.32
N ALA A 10 -11.95 -12.34 6.35
CA ALA A 10 -10.58 -11.86 6.55
C ALA A 10 -10.05 -11.08 5.33
N GLY A 11 -10.28 -11.58 4.11
CA GLY A 11 -9.89 -10.89 2.88
C GLY A 11 -10.62 -9.56 2.69
N ASP A 12 -11.92 -9.52 3.00
CA ASP A 12 -12.72 -8.29 2.92
C ASP A 12 -12.26 -7.22 3.93
N ALA A 13 -11.87 -7.63 5.14
CA ALA A 13 -11.33 -6.73 6.15
C ALA A 13 -9.95 -6.17 5.75
N GLU A 14 -9.09 -7.01 5.16
CA GLU A 14 -7.78 -6.62 4.65
C GLU A 14 -7.88 -5.64 3.47
N LEU A 15 -8.80 -5.91 2.52
CA LEU A 15 -9.10 -5.00 1.41
C LEU A 15 -9.65 -3.65 1.91
N ARG A 16 -10.49 -3.65 2.96
CA ARG A 16 -10.97 -2.41 3.58
C ARG A 16 -9.85 -1.62 4.25
N ALA A 17 -8.94 -2.30 4.94
CA ALA A 17 -7.78 -1.68 5.56
C ALA A 17 -6.86 -1.06 4.51
N LEU A 18 -6.55 -1.79 3.43
CA LEU A 18 -5.78 -1.27 2.30
C LEU A 18 -6.48 -0.07 1.64
N GLY A 19 -7.80 -0.12 1.47
CA GLY A 19 -8.56 1.02 0.95
C GLY A 19 -8.51 2.25 1.85
N HIS A 20 -8.45 2.08 3.17
CA HIS A 20 -8.22 3.18 4.11
C HIS A 20 -6.79 3.74 3.96
N ASP A 21 -5.80 2.86 3.93
CA ASP A 21 -4.38 3.22 3.81
C ASP A 21 -4.06 3.93 2.50
N LEU A 22 -4.77 3.63 1.40
CA LEU A 22 -4.65 4.34 0.13
C LEU A 22 -5.29 5.74 0.16
N ARG A 23 -6.41 5.91 0.87
CA ARG A 23 -7.13 7.21 0.92
C ARG A 23 -6.32 8.29 1.60
N THR A 24 -5.57 7.94 2.64
CA THR A 24 -4.77 8.90 3.44
C THR A 24 -3.75 9.67 2.59
N PRO A 25 -2.77 9.02 1.93
CA PRO A 25 -1.81 9.73 1.08
C PRO A 25 -2.50 10.41 -0.11
N LEU A 26 -3.54 9.81 -0.69
CA LEU A 26 -4.28 10.42 -1.80
C LEU A 26 -4.97 11.73 -1.41
N ALA A 27 -5.57 11.80 -0.23
CA ALA A 27 -6.20 13.02 0.28
C ALA A 27 -5.18 14.14 0.46
N VAL A 28 -3.99 13.81 0.97
CA VAL A 28 -2.89 14.77 1.16
C VAL A 28 -2.36 15.27 -0.19
N ILE A 29 -2.10 14.35 -1.15
CA ILE A 29 -1.68 14.71 -2.51
C ILE A 29 -2.68 15.67 -3.14
N ASN A 30 -3.97 15.36 -3.06
CA ASN A 30 -5.01 16.20 -3.65
C ASN A 30 -5.09 17.58 -2.99
N GLY A 31 -4.99 17.65 -1.65
CA GLY A 31 -4.98 18.91 -0.92
C GLY A 31 -3.81 19.81 -1.30
N TYR A 32 -2.60 19.26 -1.39
CA TYR A 32 -1.43 20.03 -1.82
C TYR A 32 -1.45 20.38 -3.31
N ALA A 33 -1.98 19.52 -4.18
CA ALA A 33 -2.16 19.83 -5.59
C ALA A 33 -3.15 21.01 -5.78
N GLN A 34 -4.24 21.04 -5.02
CA GLN A 34 -5.17 22.17 -4.99
C GLN A 34 -4.47 23.44 -4.48
N LEU A 35 -3.68 23.33 -3.41
CA LEU A 35 -2.92 24.46 -2.88
C LEU A 35 -1.91 24.99 -3.92
N LEU A 36 -1.20 24.11 -4.63
CA LEU A 36 -0.27 24.47 -5.70
C LEU A 36 -0.93 25.18 -6.89
N SER A 37 -2.21 24.90 -7.13
CA SER A 37 -3.01 25.58 -8.16
C SER A 37 -3.44 27.00 -7.76
N SER A 38 -3.27 27.39 -6.49
CA SER A 38 -3.47 28.77 -6.04
C SER A 38 -2.24 29.65 -6.32
N GLU A 39 -2.47 30.94 -6.54
CA GLU A 39 -1.40 31.93 -6.78
C GLU A 39 -0.79 32.49 -5.48
N ASP A 40 -1.36 32.14 -4.31
CA ASP A 40 -1.03 32.75 -3.01
C ASP A 40 0.13 32.06 -2.25
N LEU A 41 0.93 31.22 -2.93
CA LEU A 41 2.05 30.52 -2.31
C LEU A 41 3.39 31.18 -2.57
N SER A 42 4.18 31.33 -1.50
CA SER A 42 5.62 31.63 -1.61
C SER A 42 6.36 30.48 -2.30
N ALA A 43 7.58 30.76 -2.77
CA ALA A 43 8.44 29.75 -3.38
C ALA A 43 8.75 28.61 -2.41
N GLU A 44 8.98 28.92 -1.12
CA GLU A 44 9.24 27.95 -0.07
C GLU A 44 8.01 27.08 0.24
N GLN A 45 6.83 27.69 0.27
CA GLN A 45 5.57 26.94 0.47
C GLN A 45 5.29 26.01 -0.71
N ARG A 46 5.55 26.48 -1.94
CA ARG A 46 5.44 25.68 -3.16
C ARG A 46 6.41 24.50 -3.15
N ALA A 47 7.67 24.73 -2.78
CA ALA A 47 8.67 23.66 -2.66
C ALA A 47 8.24 22.60 -1.64
N ARG A 48 7.80 23.02 -0.44
CA ARG A 48 7.32 22.10 0.59
C ARG A 48 6.08 21.31 0.17
N ALA A 49 5.14 21.95 -0.55
CA ALA A 49 3.98 21.26 -1.08
C ALA A 49 4.38 20.17 -2.10
N CYS A 50 5.35 20.45 -2.97
CA CYS A 50 5.89 19.46 -3.90
C CYS A 50 6.60 18.30 -3.18
N GLU A 51 7.41 18.59 -2.16
CA GLU A 51 8.08 17.55 -1.34
C GLU A 51 7.07 16.61 -0.69
N LEU A 52 6.02 17.17 -0.07
CA LEU A 52 4.98 16.38 0.58
C LEU A 52 4.17 15.55 -0.42
N ILE A 53 3.88 16.07 -1.61
CA ILE A 53 3.23 15.27 -2.66
C ILE A 53 4.10 14.07 -3.04
N LEU A 54 5.41 14.26 -3.23
CA LEU A 54 6.32 13.18 -3.59
C LEU A 54 6.40 12.12 -2.48
N GLU A 55 6.54 12.54 -1.23
CA GLU A 55 6.52 11.63 -0.06
C GLU A 55 5.24 10.78 -0.04
N LYS A 56 4.08 11.40 -0.25
CA LYS A 56 2.79 10.67 -0.25
C LYS A 56 2.61 9.78 -1.48
N CYS A 57 3.20 10.12 -2.61
CA CYS A 57 3.28 9.21 -3.76
C CYS A 57 4.11 7.96 -3.43
N GLU A 58 5.21 8.10 -2.69
CA GLU A 58 6.02 6.96 -2.24
C GLU A 58 5.25 6.07 -1.25
N GLU A 59 4.55 6.67 -0.27
CA GLU A 59 3.67 5.93 0.65
C GLU A 59 2.57 5.18 -0.10
N LEU A 60 1.89 5.83 -1.05
CA LEU A 60 0.84 5.22 -1.85
C LEU A 60 1.38 4.03 -2.67
N ASN A 61 2.57 4.16 -3.24
CA ASN A 61 3.24 3.06 -3.92
C ASN A 61 3.58 1.90 -2.98
N ALA A 62 3.99 2.17 -1.73
CA ALA A 62 4.25 1.12 -0.75
C ALA A 62 2.98 0.33 -0.40
N VAL A 63 1.83 1.01 -0.24
CA VAL A 63 0.54 0.35 0.00
C VAL A 63 0.12 -0.51 -1.21
N ILE A 64 0.31 0.00 -2.43
CA ILE A 64 0.04 -0.76 -3.66
C ILE A 64 0.95 -2.00 -3.75
N ARG A 65 2.24 -1.87 -3.43
CA ARG A 65 3.16 -3.02 -3.42
C ARG A 65 2.71 -4.09 -2.44
N ARG A 66 2.30 -3.71 -1.23
CA ARG A 66 1.77 -4.65 -0.23
C ARG A 66 0.51 -5.39 -0.74
N LEU A 67 -0.33 -4.74 -1.53
CA LEU A 67 -1.50 -5.36 -2.16
C LEU A 67 -1.11 -6.34 -3.29
N LEU A 68 -0.05 -6.03 -4.05
CA LEU A 68 0.37 -6.80 -5.22
C LEU A 68 1.44 -7.86 -4.91
N GLU A 69 2.04 -7.82 -3.72
CA GLU A 69 3.02 -8.81 -3.29
C GLU A 69 2.39 -10.21 -3.37
N PRO A 70 3.01 -11.15 -4.11
CA PRO A 70 2.51 -12.52 -4.16
C PRO A 70 2.43 -13.04 -2.74
N THR A 71 1.29 -13.61 -2.36
CA THR A 71 1.20 -14.40 -1.13
C THR A 71 2.05 -15.65 -1.35
N ASP A 72 3.36 -15.53 -1.17
CA ASP A 72 4.30 -16.64 -1.32
C ASP A 72 4.15 -17.53 -0.08
N SER A 73 3.05 -18.27 -0.08
CA SER A 73 2.64 -19.20 0.95
C SER A 73 2.30 -20.49 0.24
N GLY A 74 3.34 -21.18 -0.20
CA GLY A 74 3.24 -22.56 -0.64
C GLY A 74 4.24 -22.90 -1.72
N LEU A 75 5.46 -23.29 -1.31
CA LEU A 75 6.17 -24.50 -1.75
C LEU A 75 7.62 -24.45 -1.26
N GLN A 76 7.81 -24.56 0.06
CA GLN A 76 9.03 -25.20 0.55
C GLN A 76 8.78 -26.71 0.46
N VAL A 77 9.08 -27.30 -0.69
CA VAL A 77 9.15 -28.76 -0.79
C VAL A 77 10.39 -29.17 -0.01
N PRO A 78 10.28 -29.93 1.10
CA PRO A 78 11.47 -30.50 1.71
C PRO A 78 12.03 -31.52 0.72
N VAL A 79 13.18 -31.21 0.12
CA VAL A 79 13.91 -32.16 -0.71
C VAL A 79 14.33 -33.31 0.21
N PRO A 80 13.87 -34.55 -0.01
CA PRO A 80 14.41 -35.68 0.73
C PRO A 80 15.86 -35.85 0.30
N ILE A 81 16.79 -35.63 1.23
CA ILE A 81 18.18 -36.02 1.06
C ILE A 81 18.19 -37.55 1.18
N GLU A 82 18.16 -38.25 0.04
CA GLU A 82 18.48 -39.66 0.02
C GLU A 82 19.96 -39.80 0.39
N GLN A 83 20.21 -40.27 1.61
CA GLN A 83 21.52 -40.75 2.01
C GLN A 83 21.76 -42.08 1.29
N THR A 84 22.46 -42.04 0.17
CA THR A 84 23.00 -43.25 -0.46
C THR A 84 24.14 -43.77 0.41
N ALA A 85 23.95 -44.99 0.94
CA ALA A 85 24.92 -45.78 1.68
C ALA A 85 26.03 -46.33 0.77
#